data_AF-A0A5M6D4Q7-F1
#
_entry.id   AF-A0A5M6D4Q7-F1
#
_cell.length_a   1.000
_cell.length_b   1.000
_cell.length_c   1.000
_cell.angle_alpha   90.00
_cell.angle_beta   90.00
_cell.angle_gamma   90.00
#
_symmetry.space_group_name_H-M   'P 1'
#
loop_
_entity.id
_entity.type
_entity.pdbx_description
1 polymer ?
#
loop_
_entity_poly.entity_id
_entity_poly.type
_entity_poly.pdbx_seq_one_letter_code
_entity_poly.pdbx_strand_id
1 'polypeptide(L)'
;MNLVNLTLLLKRQLKEQSQLYLLGSLVLFGLLATLFLIVHHWRDSFGGAVQNGVFLIGLFGSGGIFTATMFQEFSESAKGIWLLSIPATAAEKIAAAILLSGFAFLVAYLGIYYLTDGLYTLLTYQKYGTTPLNLFRNGFYWLVCAYFLFNGIILLGSVYFTKLSFVKTLLVLLLVLVFLNYANNFLMGIISGIPNINSSTPLSGFQFEHQGENIYVNLPENIDSISNIFARAVLPLIFWSITWLRFREKEV
;
A
#
# COMPACT_ATOMS: atom_id res chain seq x y z
N MET A 1 -25.11 1.81 10.27
CA MET A 1 -24.56 2.25 8.97
C MET A 1 -25.67 2.16 7.95
N ASN A 2 -26.11 3.28 7.40
CA ASN A 2 -27.14 3.30 6.37
C ASN A 2 -26.47 3.18 5.00
N LEU A 3 -26.65 2.02 4.34
CA LEU A 3 -26.04 1.73 3.04
C LEU A 3 -26.46 2.75 1.96
N VAL A 4 -27.65 3.33 2.07
CA VAL A 4 -28.13 4.36 1.13
C VAL A 4 -27.23 5.60 1.21
N ASN A 5 -26.93 6.09 2.41
CA ASN A 5 -26.07 7.26 2.61
C ASN A 5 -24.66 7.01 2.07
N LEU A 6 -24.10 5.83 2.34
CA LEU A 6 -22.77 5.45 1.85
C LEU A 6 -22.72 5.41 0.31
N THR A 7 -23.72 4.84 -0.34
CA THR A 7 -23.77 4.82 -1.82
C THR A 7 -23.94 6.21 -2.42
N LEU A 8 -24.70 7.10 -1.77
CA LEU A 8 -24.86 8.50 -2.20
C LEU A 8 -23.54 9.27 -2.08
N LEU A 9 -22.80 9.07 -0.99
CA LEU A 9 -21.46 9.67 -0.80
C LEU A 9 -20.48 9.22 -1.89
N LEU A 10 -20.44 7.91 -2.18
CA LEU A 10 -19.57 7.36 -3.23
C LEU A 10 -19.92 7.93 -4.61
N LYS A 11 -21.22 7.95 -4.97
CA LYS A 11 -21.68 8.53 -6.23
C LYS A 11 -21.33 10.01 -6.36
N ARG A 12 -21.49 10.77 -5.26
CA ARG A 12 -21.13 12.18 -5.22
C ARG A 12 -19.64 12.36 -5.50
N GLN A 13 -18.79 11.68 -4.75
CA GLN A 13 -17.34 11.82 -4.86
C GLN A 13 -16.82 11.44 -6.25
N LEU A 14 -17.35 10.35 -6.82
CA LEU A 14 -17.07 9.96 -8.20
C LEU A 14 -17.52 11.00 -9.23
N LYS A 15 -18.67 11.64 -9.04
CA LYS A 15 -19.18 12.64 -9.99
C LYS A 15 -18.42 13.96 -9.90
N GLU A 16 -18.20 14.45 -8.68
CA GLU A 16 -17.50 15.71 -8.39
C GLU A 16 -16.05 15.68 -8.85
N GLN A 17 -15.36 14.55 -8.69
CA GLN A 17 -13.93 14.42 -9.04
C GLN A 17 -13.68 13.56 -10.29
N SER A 18 -14.71 13.29 -11.10
CA SER A 18 -14.63 12.43 -12.30
C SER A 18 -13.50 12.83 -13.26
N GLN A 19 -13.36 14.12 -13.55
CA GLN A 19 -12.32 14.65 -14.43
C GLN A 19 -10.92 14.40 -13.86
N LEU A 20 -10.73 14.61 -12.56
CA LEU A 20 -9.46 14.38 -11.88
C LEU A 20 -9.10 12.88 -11.88
N TYR A 21 -10.08 12.00 -11.66
CA TYR A 21 -9.85 10.55 -11.69
C TYR A 21 -9.52 10.03 -13.07
N LEU A 22 -10.18 10.56 -14.11
CA LEU A 22 -9.88 10.21 -15.49
C LEU A 22 -8.48 10.69 -15.88
N LEU A 23 -8.15 11.94 -15.57
CA LEU A 23 -6.81 12.49 -15.79
C LEU A 23 -5.75 11.69 -15.02
N GLY A 24 -5.99 11.38 -13.75
CA GLY A 24 -5.10 10.57 -12.92
C GLY A 24 -4.89 9.16 -13.48
N SER A 25 -5.93 8.55 -14.02
CA SER A 25 -5.86 7.24 -14.68
C SER A 25 -5.01 7.29 -15.96
N LEU A 26 -5.15 8.34 -16.77
CA LEU A 26 -4.31 8.56 -17.96
C LEU A 26 -2.84 8.80 -17.60
N VAL A 27 -2.59 9.60 -16.57
CA VAL A 27 -1.23 9.84 -16.06
C VAL A 27 -0.62 8.55 -15.54
N LEU A 28 -1.37 7.74 -14.79
CA LEU A 28 -0.92 6.44 -14.30
C LEU A 28 -0.58 5.50 -15.46
N PHE A 29 -1.44 5.44 -16.48
CA PHE A 29 -1.17 4.64 -17.69
C PHE A 29 0.12 5.09 -18.37
N GLY A 30 0.28 6.39 -18.62
CA GLY A 30 1.48 6.95 -19.26
C GLY A 30 2.75 6.72 -18.44
N LEU A 31 2.68 6.84 -17.11
CA LEU A 31 3.80 6.60 -16.22
C LEU A 31 4.21 5.12 -16.22
N LEU A 32 3.24 4.20 -16.11
CA LEU A 32 3.52 2.76 -16.19
C LEU A 32 4.11 2.39 -17.55
N ALA A 33 3.55 2.89 -18.65
CA ALA A 33 4.07 2.64 -19.99
C ALA A 33 5.52 3.13 -20.11
N THR A 34 5.83 4.32 -19.58
CA THR A 34 7.20 4.87 -19.58
C THR A 34 8.15 4.00 -18.75
N LEU A 35 7.73 3.54 -17.56
CA LEU A 35 8.53 2.62 -16.75
C LEU A 35 8.83 1.32 -17.49
N PHE A 36 7.85 0.73 -18.18
CA PHE A 36 8.07 -0.45 -19.00
C PHE A 36 9.05 -0.21 -20.15
N LEU A 37 9.02 0.96 -20.79
CA LEU A 37 9.99 1.33 -21.83
C LEU A 37 11.40 1.49 -21.28
N ILE A 38 11.56 2.12 -20.11
CA ILE A 38 12.87 2.24 -19.44
C ILE A 38 13.40 0.84 -19.12
N VAL A 39 12.57 0.01 -18.49
CA VAL A 39 12.91 -1.37 -18.15
C VAL A 39 13.34 -2.17 -19.38
N HIS A 40 12.65 -1.99 -20.49
CA HIS A 40 13.01 -2.62 -21.75
C HIS A 40 14.39 -2.19 -22.26
N HIS A 41 14.70 -0.89 -22.18
CA HIS A 41 15.99 -0.35 -22.60
C HIS A 41 17.15 -0.86 -21.73
N TRP A 42 16.93 -1.03 -20.44
CA TRP A 42 17.95 -1.44 -19.46
C TRP A 42 17.89 -2.93 -19.10
N ARG A 43 17.32 -3.75 -19.99
CA ARG A 43 16.95 -5.15 -19.69
C ARG A 43 18.12 -6.02 -19.22
N ASP A 44 19.31 -5.85 -19.79
CA ASP A 44 20.49 -6.67 -19.45
C ASP A 44 20.94 -6.49 -17.98
N SER A 45 20.55 -5.37 -17.36
CA SER A 45 20.83 -5.07 -15.95
C SER A 45 19.76 -5.57 -14.99
N PHE A 46 18.54 -5.86 -15.47
CA PHE A 46 17.43 -6.26 -14.62
C PHE A 46 17.12 -7.76 -14.80
N GLY A 47 17.53 -8.57 -13.82
CA GLY A 47 17.40 -10.04 -13.81
C GLY A 47 15.96 -10.58 -13.74
N GLY A 48 15.15 -10.36 -14.78
CA GLY A 48 13.86 -11.02 -15.01
C GLY A 48 12.69 -10.61 -14.11
N ALA A 49 12.92 -9.98 -12.96
CA ALA A 49 11.87 -9.60 -12.00
C ALA A 49 11.29 -8.18 -12.23
N VAL A 50 11.41 -7.64 -13.43
CA VAL A 50 11.23 -6.19 -13.64
C VAL A 50 9.76 -5.76 -13.62
N GLN A 51 8.86 -6.60 -14.11
CA GLN A 51 7.40 -6.42 -13.99
C GLN A 51 6.98 -6.25 -12.53
N ASN A 52 7.55 -7.05 -11.62
CA ASN A 52 7.24 -6.96 -10.19
C ASN A 52 7.66 -5.60 -9.61
N GLY A 53 8.82 -5.09 -10.00
CA GLY A 53 9.29 -3.76 -9.58
C GLY A 53 8.38 -2.64 -10.07
N VAL A 54 7.99 -2.66 -11.35
CA VAL A 54 7.07 -1.67 -11.94
C VAL A 54 5.69 -1.72 -11.26
N PHE A 55 5.19 -2.94 -10.99
CA PHE A 55 3.95 -3.14 -10.25
C PHE A 55 4.02 -2.53 -8.84
N LEU A 56 5.10 -2.82 -8.10
CA LEU A 56 5.28 -2.30 -6.74
C LEU A 56 5.35 -0.79 -6.70
N ILE A 57 6.22 -0.18 -7.51
CA ILE A 57 6.40 1.28 -7.55
C ILE A 57 5.09 1.95 -7.97
N GLY A 58 4.41 1.40 -8.97
CA GLY A 58 3.12 1.89 -9.42
C GLY A 58 2.06 1.82 -8.31
N LEU A 59 1.85 0.66 -7.72
CA LEU A 59 0.79 0.41 -6.73
C LEU A 59 0.97 1.28 -5.48
N PHE A 60 2.16 1.23 -4.86
CA PHE A 60 2.41 1.97 -3.62
C PHE A 60 2.59 3.46 -3.86
N GLY A 61 3.27 3.86 -4.94
CA GLY A 61 3.48 5.27 -5.28
C GLY A 61 2.18 5.96 -5.63
N SER A 62 1.49 5.50 -6.67
CA SER A 62 0.24 6.13 -7.11
C SER A 62 -0.90 5.93 -6.12
N GLY A 63 -0.98 4.76 -5.46
CA GLY A 63 -1.99 4.49 -4.45
C GLY A 63 -1.81 5.31 -3.18
N GLY A 64 -0.57 5.59 -2.77
CA GLY A 64 -0.27 6.50 -1.67
C GLY A 64 -0.71 7.93 -1.98
N ILE A 65 -0.37 8.43 -3.18
CA ILE A 65 -0.78 9.77 -3.64
C ILE A 65 -2.31 9.87 -3.73
N PHE A 66 -2.98 8.85 -4.29
CA PHE A 66 -4.43 8.83 -4.38
C PHE A 66 -5.10 8.81 -3.01
N THR A 67 -4.62 7.96 -2.10
CA THR A 67 -5.12 7.90 -0.72
C THR A 67 -4.92 9.23 0.00
N ALA A 68 -3.76 9.86 -0.16
CA ALA A 68 -3.46 11.13 0.45
C ALA A 68 -4.34 12.28 -0.08
N THR A 69 -4.52 12.38 -1.39
CA THR A 69 -5.37 13.42 -2.02
C THR A 69 -6.83 13.27 -1.61
N MET A 70 -7.33 12.04 -1.58
CA MET A 70 -8.67 11.71 -1.06
C MET A 70 -8.87 12.16 0.38
N PHE A 71 -7.83 12.05 1.21
CA PHE A 71 -7.93 12.40 2.62
C PHE A 71 -7.45 13.80 2.99
N GLN A 72 -6.97 14.58 2.02
CA GLN A 72 -6.65 15.99 2.25
C GLN A 72 -7.89 16.79 2.68
N GLU A 73 -9.08 16.40 2.22
CA GLU A 73 -10.35 17.00 2.65
C GLU A 73 -10.57 16.90 4.17
N PHE A 74 -10.00 15.89 4.83
CA PHE A 74 -10.06 15.72 6.29
C PHE A 74 -8.93 16.44 7.06
N SER A 75 -7.84 16.80 6.37
CA SER A 75 -6.67 17.49 6.96
C SER A 75 -6.75 19.01 6.80
N GLU A 76 -7.43 19.48 5.75
CA GLU A 76 -7.57 20.90 5.40
C GLU A 76 -8.79 21.52 6.07
N SER A 77 -8.58 22.56 6.89
CA SER A 77 -9.64 23.17 7.72
C SER A 77 -10.82 23.69 6.90
N ALA A 78 -10.59 24.24 5.71
CA ALA A 78 -11.65 24.78 4.86
C ALA A 78 -12.55 23.69 4.24
N LYS A 79 -11.96 22.60 3.75
CA LYS A 79 -12.69 21.47 3.15
C LYS A 79 -13.31 20.56 4.23
N GLY A 80 -12.67 20.48 5.39
CA GLY A 80 -13.17 19.75 6.54
C GLY A 80 -14.52 20.28 7.03
N ILE A 81 -14.73 21.61 7.06
CA ILE A 81 -16.02 22.20 7.47
C ILE A 81 -17.16 21.76 6.53
N TRP A 82 -16.91 21.75 5.22
CA TRP A 82 -17.91 21.29 4.25
C TRP A 82 -18.21 19.80 4.40
N LEU A 83 -17.17 18.99 4.66
CA LEU A 83 -17.33 17.55 4.87
C LEU A 83 -18.05 17.20 6.19
N LEU A 84 -17.84 18.01 7.23
CA LEU A 84 -18.55 17.90 8.51
C LEU A 84 -20.04 18.27 8.37
N SER A 85 -20.36 19.20 7.46
CA SER A 85 -21.73 19.67 7.22
C SER A 85 -22.63 18.63 6.52
N ILE A 86 -22.05 17.54 6.00
CA ILE A 86 -22.82 16.48 5.37
C ILE A 86 -23.49 15.63 6.45
N PRO A 87 -24.82 15.39 6.37
CA PRO A 87 -25.55 14.56 7.33
C PRO A 87 -25.25 13.07 7.10
N ALA A 88 -24.02 12.66 7.43
CA ALA A 88 -23.55 11.29 7.40
C ALA A 88 -22.66 11.05 8.62
N THR A 89 -22.65 9.81 9.12
CA THR A 89 -21.85 9.46 10.30
C THR A 89 -20.35 9.43 9.98
N ALA A 90 -19.50 9.70 10.98
CA ALA A 90 -18.03 9.52 10.88
C ALA A 90 -17.63 8.18 10.24
N ALA A 91 -18.32 7.10 10.62
CA ALA A 91 -18.08 5.75 10.14
C ALA A 91 -18.38 5.62 8.63
N GLU A 92 -19.47 6.22 8.15
CA GLU A 92 -19.85 6.19 6.73
C GLU A 92 -18.87 6.96 5.86
N LYS A 93 -18.39 8.11 6.34
CA LYS A 93 -17.39 8.93 5.62
C LYS A 93 -16.06 8.18 5.46
N ILE A 94 -15.57 7.56 6.53
CA ILE A 94 -14.34 6.77 6.49
C ILE A 94 -14.52 5.50 5.68
N ALA A 95 -15.63 4.79 5.83
CA ALA A 95 -15.91 3.60 5.05
C ALA A 95 -15.97 3.91 3.54
N ALA A 96 -16.64 5.01 3.13
CA ALA A 96 -16.66 5.44 1.74
C ALA A 96 -15.24 5.74 1.22
N ALA A 97 -14.42 6.37 2.05
CA ALA A 97 -13.08 6.75 1.66
C ALA A 97 -12.10 5.54 1.65
N ILE A 98 -12.25 4.53 2.51
CA ILE A 98 -11.56 3.23 2.43
C ILE A 98 -12.00 2.46 1.17
N LEU A 99 -13.31 2.45 0.88
CA LEU A 99 -13.83 1.78 -0.32
C LEU A 99 -13.29 2.40 -1.60
N LEU A 100 -13.20 3.74 -1.67
CA LEU A 100 -12.68 4.41 -2.85
C LEU A 100 -11.16 4.32 -2.95
N SER A 101 -10.44 4.69 -1.89
CA SER A 101 -8.97 4.74 -1.89
C SER A 101 -8.30 3.38 -1.82
N GLY A 102 -8.94 2.38 -1.20
CA GLY A 102 -8.43 1.02 -1.12
C GLY A 102 -8.95 0.16 -2.27
N PHE A 103 -10.25 -0.16 -2.24
CA PHE A 103 -10.81 -1.18 -3.14
C PHE A 103 -10.99 -0.69 -4.58
N ALA A 104 -11.66 0.45 -4.78
CA ALA A 104 -11.93 0.95 -6.14
C ALA A 104 -10.63 1.34 -6.86
N PHE A 105 -9.71 2.00 -6.15
CA PHE A 105 -8.37 2.29 -6.66
C PHE A 105 -7.63 1.03 -7.06
N LEU A 106 -7.61 -0.01 -6.21
CA LEU A 106 -6.91 -1.26 -6.51
C LEU A 106 -7.46 -1.89 -7.80
N VAL A 107 -8.78 -1.97 -7.95
CA VAL A 107 -9.41 -2.52 -9.17
C VAL A 107 -9.03 -1.71 -10.41
N ALA A 108 -9.08 -0.37 -10.32
CA ALA A 108 -8.70 0.51 -11.42
C ALA A 108 -7.21 0.38 -11.77
N TYR A 109 -6.34 0.34 -10.75
CA TYR A 109 -4.90 0.15 -10.90
C TYR A 109 -4.58 -1.18 -11.57
N LEU A 110 -5.20 -2.28 -11.11
CA LEU A 110 -5.02 -3.60 -11.73
C LEU A 110 -5.46 -3.59 -13.19
N GLY A 111 -6.61 -2.99 -13.50
CA GLY A 111 -7.08 -2.86 -14.88
C GLY A 111 -6.09 -2.12 -15.77
N ILE A 112 -5.58 -0.97 -15.31
CA ILE A 112 -4.60 -0.17 -16.06
C ILE A 112 -3.26 -0.91 -16.17
N TYR A 113 -2.78 -1.51 -15.09
CA TYR A 113 -1.52 -2.25 -15.08
C TYR A 113 -1.55 -3.42 -16.06
N TYR A 114 -2.61 -4.24 -16.01
CA TYR A 114 -2.76 -5.37 -16.93
C TYR A 114 -2.94 -4.95 -18.38
N LEU A 115 -3.61 -3.82 -18.62
CA LEU A 115 -3.70 -3.23 -19.95
C LEU A 115 -2.31 -2.82 -20.46
N THR A 116 -1.52 -2.13 -19.64
CA THR A 116 -0.16 -1.70 -20.01
C THR A 116 0.78 -2.89 -20.19
N ASP A 117 0.79 -3.87 -19.28
CA ASP A 117 1.62 -5.08 -19.38
C ASP A 117 1.22 -5.94 -20.58
N GLY A 118 -0.09 -6.01 -20.89
CA GLY A 118 -0.61 -6.67 -22.08
C GLY A 118 -0.13 -5.99 -23.37
N LEU A 119 -0.23 -4.66 -23.47
CA LEU A 119 0.29 -3.90 -24.61
C LEU A 119 1.81 -4.05 -24.74
N TYR A 120 2.55 -3.95 -23.64
CA TYR A 120 3.99 -4.13 -23.61
C TYR A 120 4.39 -5.53 -24.10
N THR A 121 3.71 -6.56 -23.59
CA THR A 121 3.94 -7.94 -23.99
C THR A 121 3.62 -8.13 -25.46
N LEU A 122 2.49 -7.65 -25.98
CA LEU A 122 2.14 -7.77 -27.41
C LEU A 122 3.22 -7.18 -28.33
N LEU A 123 3.80 -6.04 -27.97
CA LEU A 123 4.86 -5.39 -28.74
C LEU A 123 6.21 -6.13 -28.66
N THR A 124 6.44 -6.89 -27.59
CA THR A 124 7.76 -7.46 -27.24
C THR A 124 7.80 -9.00 -27.34
N TYR A 125 6.64 -9.65 -27.41
CA TYR A 125 6.45 -11.10 -27.26
C TYR A 125 7.27 -11.92 -28.25
N GLN A 126 7.26 -11.52 -29.52
CA GLN A 126 7.91 -12.26 -30.61
C GLN A 126 9.43 -12.41 -30.44
N LYS A 127 10.08 -11.51 -29.69
CA LYS A 127 11.53 -11.53 -29.54
C LYS A 127 12.00 -12.20 -28.25
N TYR A 128 11.13 -12.34 -27.24
CA TYR A 128 11.63 -12.46 -25.87
C TYR A 128 10.82 -13.32 -24.89
N GLY A 129 9.65 -13.85 -25.29
CA GLY A 129 8.88 -14.80 -24.46
C GLY A 129 8.46 -14.27 -23.08
N THR A 130 8.33 -12.95 -22.91
CA THR A 130 7.88 -12.35 -21.64
C THR A 130 6.45 -12.76 -21.35
N THR A 131 6.22 -13.42 -20.21
CA THR A 131 4.87 -13.75 -19.73
C THR A 131 4.29 -12.56 -18.97
N PRO A 132 2.97 -12.31 -19.05
CA PRO A 132 2.33 -11.30 -18.24
C PRO A 132 2.42 -11.64 -16.75
N LEU A 133 2.38 -10.62 -15.90
CA LEU A 133 2.47 -10.79 -14.44
C LEU A 133 1.25 -11.54 -13.90
N ASN A 134 1.47 -12.62 -13.14
CA ASN A 134 0.38 -13.34 -12.48
C ASN A 134 0.42 -13.09 -10.96
N LEU A 135 -0.56 -12.34 -10.45
CA LEU A 135 -0.67 -11.98 -9.03
C LEU A 135 -0.85 -13.19 -8.10
N PHE A 136 -1.43 -14.28 -8.59
CA PHE A 136 -1.70 -15.46 -7.77
C PHE A 136 -0.58 -16.49 -7.83
N ARG A 137 0.37 -16.32 -8.76
CA ARG A 137 1.54 -17.19 -8.87
C ARG A 137 2.57 -16.79 -7.82
N ASN A 138 3.20 -17.79 -7.20
CA ASN A 138 4.31 -17.62 -6.24
C ASN A 138 3.96 -16.76 -5.01
N GLY A 139 2.68 -16.72 -4.61
CA GLY A 139 2.27 -16.00 -3.39
C GLY A 139 2.26 -14.48 -3.50
N PHE A 140 2.41 -13.90 -4.70
CA PHE A 140 2.52 -12.46 -4.92
C PHE A 140 1.28 -11.64 -4.47
N TYR A 141 0.15 -12.32 -4.23
CA TYR A 141 -1.07 -11.74 -3.66
C TYR A 141 -0.85 -11.04 -2.30
N TRP A 142 0.22 -11.39 -1.57
CA TRP A 142 0.56 -10.73 -0.30
C TRP A 142 0.74 -9.21 -0.46
N LEU A 143 1.13 -8.75 -1.65
CA LEU A 143 1.30 -7.33 -1.95
C LEU A 143 -0.01 -6.56 -1.97
N VAL A 144 -1.11 -7.22 -2.34
CA VAL A 144 -2.44 -6.62 -2.23
C VAL A 144 -2.80 -6.40 -0.76
N CYS A 145 -2.46 -7.35 0.12
CA CYS A 145 -2.64 -7.17 1.57
C CYS A 145 -1.74 -6.06 2.12
N ALA A 146 -0.47 -6.01 1.69
CA ALA A 146 0.47 -4.96 2.08
C ALA A 146 0.00 -3.57 1.59
N TYR A 147 -0.67 -3.51 0.44
CA TYR A 147 -1.29 -2.27 -0.04
C TYR A 147 -2.41 -1.79 0.91
N PHE A 148 -3.28 -2.66 1.41
CA PHE A 148 -4.29 -2.25 2.39
C PHE A 148 -3.68 -1.79 3.72
N LEU A 149 -2.59 -2.41 4.17
CA LEU A 149 -1.82 -1.93 5.32
C LEU A 149 -1.27 -0.52 5.06
N PHE A 150 -0.62 -0.33 3.92
CA PHE A 150 -0.07 0.96 3.52
C PHE A 150 -1.15 2.03 3.39
N ASN A 151 -2.29 1.70 2.75
CA ASN A 151 -3.47 2.56 2.69
C ASN A 151 -3.87 2.97 4.11
N GLY A 152 -4.08 2.02 5.03
CA GLY A 152 -4.41 2.31 6.44
C GLY A 152 -3.42 3.25 7.14
N ILE A 153 -2.12 3.09 6.90
CA ILE A 153 -1.09 3.99 7.47
C ILE A 153 -1.21 5.41 6.91
N ILE A 154 -1.37 5.55 5.58
CA ILE A 154 -1.55 6.86 4.94
C ILE A 154 -2.84 7.53 5.44
N LEU A 155 -3.91 6.75 5.61
CA LEU A 155 -5.17 7.23 6.19
C LEU A 155 -5.00 7.77 7.60
N LEU A 156 -4.34 6.99 8.47
CA LEU A 156 -4.05 7.41 9.83
C LEU A 156 -3.25 8.72 9.84
N GLY A 157 -2.19 8.77 9.04
CA GLY A 157 -1.34 9.95 8.94
C GLY A 157 -2.06 11.20 8.44
N SER A 158 -3.01 11.06 7.50
CA SER A 158 -3.86 12.17 7.06
C SER A 158 -4.75 12.75 8.16
N VAL A 159 -5.17 11.94 9.13
CA VAL A 159 -5.97 12.42 10.26
C VAL A 159 -5.09 13.06 11.34
N TYR A 160 -3.90 12.53 11.61
CA TYR A 160 -3.01 13.06 12.66
C TYR A 160 -2.28 14.34 12.26
N PHE A 161 -1.75 14.41 11.04
CA PHE A 161 -0.95 15.55 10.61
C PHE A 161 -1.80 16.62 9.92
N THR A 162 -1.66 17.86 10.38
CA THR A 162 -2.18 19.04 9.69
C THR A 162 -1.12 19.57 8.73
N LYS A 163 -1.51 19.86 7.48
CA LYS A 163 -0.65 20.31 6.37
C LYS A 163 0.50 19.34 6.03
N LEU A 164 0.74 19.12 4.74
CA LEU A 164 1.78 18.19 4.25
C LEU A 164 1.67 16.80 4.90
N SER A 165 0.44 16.34 5.15
CA SER A 165 0.18 15.11 5.91
C SER A 165 0.84 13.89 5.27
N PHE A 166 0.78 13.77 3.94
CA PHE A 166 1.42 12.69 3.20
C PHE A 166 2.93 12.59 3.45
N VAL A 167 3.65 13.71 3.28
CA VAL A 167 5.12 13.74 3.44
C VAL A 167 5.52 13.40 4.88
N LYS A 168 4.82 13.97 5.86
CA LYS A 168 5.05 13.67 7.29
C LYS A 168 4.78 12.20 7.61
N THR A 169 3.73 11.63 7.03
CA THR A 169 3.38 10.22 7.23
C THR A 169 4.45 9.29 6.66
N LEU A 170 4.92 9.56 5.44
CA LEU A 170 6.01 8.78 4.84
C LEU A 170 7.31 8.90 5.65
N LEU A 171 7.65 10.10 6.13
CA LEU A 171 8.83 10.31 6.96
C LEU A 171 8.74 9.52 8.27
N VAL A 172 7.60 9.59 8.96
CA VAL A 172 7.37 8.83 10.20
C VAL A 172 7.38 7.33 9.92
N LEU A 173 6.75 6.88 8.84
CA LEU A 173 6.76 5.48 8.43
C LEU A 173 8.20 4.98 8.21
N LEU A 174 9.03 5.73 7.48
CA LEU A 174 10.43 5.39 7.25
C LEU A 174 11.22 5.31 8.57
N LEU A 175 11.07 6.30 9.45
CA LEU A 175 11.74 6.30 10.76
C LEU A 175 11.31 5.11 11.62
N VAL A 176 10.01 4.79 11.64
CA VAL A 176 9.47 3.65 12.38
C VAL A 176 9.98 2.33 11.80
N LEU A 177 10.01 2.16 10.47
CA LEU A 177 10.54 0.94 9.84
C LEU A 177 12.02 0.73 10.14
N VAL A 178 12.83 1.79 10.07
CA VAL A 178 14.25 1.75 10.43
C VAL A 178 14.41 1.36 11.90
N PHE A 179 13.70 2.04 12.80
CA PHE A 179 13.74 1.75 14.23
C PHE A 179 13.32 0.31 14.53
N LEU A 180 12.20 -0.15 13.97
CA LEU A 180 11.72 -1.53 14.16
C LEU A 180 12.71 -2.56 13.65
N ASN A 181 13.38 -2.32 12.51
CA ASN A 181 14.38 -3.25 11.99
C ASN A 181 15.58 -3.38 12.95
N TYR A 182 16.14 -2.25 13.40
CA TYR A 182 17.26 -2.26 14.35
C TYR A 182 16.86 -2.84 15.71
N ALA A 183 15.70 -2.46 16.24
CA ALA A 183 15.18 -3.00 17.50
C ALA A 183 14.93 -4.51 17.42
N ASN A 184 14.39 -5.00 16.29
CA ASN A 184 14.14 -6.43 16.09
C ASN A 184 15.46 -7.22 16.00
N ASN A 185 16.44 -6.75 15.22
CA ASN A 185 17.77 -7.37 15.15
C ASN A 185 18.43 -7.43 16.53
N PHE A 186 18.35 -6.34 17.29
CA PHE A 186 18.90 -6.26 18.65
C PHE A 186 18.23 -7.26 19.61
N LEU A 187 16.89 -7.31 19.62
CA LEU A 187 16.13 -8.24 20.44
C LEU A 187 16.42 -9.69 20.07
N MET A 188 16.48 -10.01 18.77
CA MET A 188 16.81 -11.36 18.33
C MET A 188 18.23 -11.76 18.77
N GLY A 189 19.19 -10.83 18.78
CA GLY A 189 20.55 -11.10 19.26
C GLY A 189 20.58 -11.45 20.74
N ILE A 190 19.80 -10.72 21.57
CA ILE A 190 19.67 -11.01 23.00
C ILE A 190 19.00 -12.38 23.23
N ILE A 191 17.89 -12.65 22.54
CA ILE A 191 17.09 -13.87 22.77
C ILE A 191 17.82 -15.13 22.29
N SER A 192 18.48 -15.05 21.13
CA SER A 192 19.19 -16.19 20.54
C SER A 192 20.60 -16.39 21.10
N GLY A 193 21.18 -15.37 21.74
CA GLY A 193 22.59 -15.36 22.13
C GLY A 193 23.56 -15.25 20.96
N ILE A 194 23.08 -14.97 19.75
CA ILE A 194 23.89 -14.85 18.54
C ILE A 194 24.25 -13.37 18.34
N PRO A 195 25.55 -13.00 18.35
CA PRO A 195 25.95 -11.60 18.34
C PRO A 195 25.72 -10.90 16.98
N ASN A 196 25.71 -11.66 15.87
CA ASN A 196 25.64 -11.10 14.51
C ASN A 196 24.46 -11.68 13.74
N ILE A 197 23.32 -10.99 13.81
CA ILE A 197 22.15 -11.28 12.98
C ILE A 197 22.23 -10.42 11.73
N ASN A 198 22.29 -11.07 10.57
CA ASN A 198 22.45 -10.41 9.28
C ASN A 198 21.14 -9.76 8.82
N SER A 199 20.02 -10.42 9.06
CA SER A 199 18.69 -9.91 8.72
C SER A 199 17.64 -10.54 9.60
N SER A 200 16.72 -9.73 10.11
CA SER A 200 15.49 -10.22 10.73
C SER A 200 14.31 -9.38 10.27
N THR A 201 13.21 -10.06 9.98
CA THR A 201 11.95 -9.38 9.68
C THR A 201 11.05 -9.48 10.91
N PRO A 202 10.48 -8.37 11.42
CA PRO A 202 9.57 -8.41 12.55
C PRO A 202 8.45 -9.42 12.33
N LEU A 203 8.13 -10.19 13.38
CA LEU A 203 7.12 -11.27 13.35
C LEU A 203 7.44 -12.41 12.35
N SER A 204 8.68 -12.53 11.89
CA SER A 204 9.12 -13.62 11.01
C SER A 204 10.41 -14.26 11.55
N GLY A 205 11.01 -15.13 10.74
CA GLY A 205 12.31 -15.71 11.02
C GLY A 205 13.45 -14.69 10.97
N PHE A 206 14.63 -15.15 11.34
CA PHE A 206 15.88 -14.39 11.24
C PHE A 206 16.97 -15.21 10.56
N GLN A 207 17.95 -14.50 10.02
CA GLN A 207 19.09 -15.06 9.31
C GLN A 207 20.37 -14.59 10.00
N PHE A 208 21.31 -15.51 10.20
CA PHE A 208 22.65 -15.21 10.71
C PHE A 208 23.68 -16.01 9.93
N GLU A 209 24.94 -15.61 10.04
CA GLU A 209 26.05 -16.30 9.40
C GLU A 209 26.77 -17.21 10.41
N HIS A 210 27.01 -18.45 10.01
CA HIS A 210 27.82 -19.40 10.76
C HIS A 210 28.79 -20.11 9.83
N GLN A 211 30.09 -19.98 10.09
CA GLN A 211 31.15 -20.60 9.28
C GLN A 211 31.09 -20.24 7.78
N GLY A 212 30.69 -19.01 7.45
CA GLY A 212 30.57 -18.56 6.06
C GLY A 212 29.25 -18.96 5.37
N GLU A 213 28.36 -19.68 6.05
CA GLU A 213 27.05 -20.05 5.54
C GLU A 213 25.92 -19.24 6.18
N ASN A 214 24.93 -18.87 5.37
CA ASN A 214 23.73 -18.19 5.83
C ASN A 214 22.74 -19.22 6.40
N ILE A 215 22.56 -19.21 7.71
CA ILE A 215 21.58 -20.04 8.41
C ILE A 215 20.27 -19.27 8.56
N TYR A 216 19.18 -19.91 8.18
CA TYR A 216 17.82 -19.39 8.31
C TYR A 216 17.10 -20.06 9.47
N VAL A 217 16.64 -19.26 10.43
CA VAL A 217 15.81 -19.72 11.54
C VAL A 217 14.39 -19.28 11.27
N ASN A 218 13.55 -20.24 10.88
CA ASN A 218 12.14 -20.01 10.60
C ASN A 218 11.27 -20.25 11.84
N LEU A 219 10.16 -19.53 11.92
CA LEU A 219 9.13 -19.81 12.92
C LEU A 219 8.46 -21.16 12.62
N PRO A 220 7.97 -21.89 13.66
CA PRO A 220 7.10 -23.03 13.45
C PRO A 220 5.90 -22.67 12.58
N GLU A 221 5.46 -23.56 11.68
CA GLU A 221 4.43 -23.28 10.67
C GLU A 221 3.16 -22.65 11.23
N ASN A 222 2.70 -23.10 12.41
CA ASN A 222 1.53 -22.55 13.09
C ASN A 222 1.74 -21.08 13.50
N ILE A 223 2.91 -20.75 14.03
CA ILE A 223 3.24 -19.40 14.50
C ILE A 223 3.47 -18.47 13.30
N ASP A 224 4.15 -18.95 12.27
CA ASP A 224 4.35 -18.19 11.03
C ASP A 224 3.00 -17.86 10.36
N SER A 225 2.08 -18.83 10.32
CA SER A 225 0.74 -18.62 9.78
C SER A 225 -0.06 -17.58 10.58
N ILE A 226 -0.04 -17.67 11.91
CA ILE A 226 -0.71 -16.70 12.79
C ILE A 226 -0.13 -15.30 12.61
N SER A 227 1.20 -15.20 12.59
CA SER A 227 1.90 -13.94 12.35
C SER A 227 1.52 -13.33 11.00
N ASN A 228 1.53 -14.14 9.94
CA ASN A 228 1.16 -13.69 8.61
C ASN A 228 -0.29 -13.20 8.56
N ILE A 229 -1.23 -13.88 9.20
CA ILE A 229 -2.64 -13.44 9.29
C ILE A 229 -2.73 -12.11 10.06
N PHE A 230 -2.03 -12.01 11.19
CA PHE A 230 -2.00 -10.80 12.00
C PHE A 230 -1.48 -9.60 11.19
N ALA A 231 -0.33 -9.75 10.53
CA ALA A 231 0.29 -8.68 9.76
C ALA A 231 -0.52 -8.28 8.52
N ARG A 232 -1.14 -9.26 7.83
CA ARG A 232 -1.80 -9.03 6.54
C ARG A 232 -3.28 -8.62 6.66
N ALA A 233 -3.97 -9.03 7.73
CA ALA A 233 -5.40 -8.79 7.89
C ALA A 233 -5.73 -7.96 9.13
N VAL A 234 -5.13 -8.30 10.29
CA VAL A 234 -5.48 -7.64 11.56
C VAL A 234 -4.89 -6.24 11.65
N LEU A 235 -3.61 -6.04 11.28
CA LEU A 235 -2.98 -4.72 11.31
C LEU A 235 -3.71 -3.67 10.45
N PRO A 236 -4.06 -3.92 9.17
CA PRO A 236 -4.85 -2.96 8.39
C PRO A 236 -6.17 -2.56 9.08
N LEU A 237 -6.89 -3.53 9.65
CA LEU A 237 -8.13 -3.27 10.38
C LEU A 237 -7.91 -2.42 11.64
N ILE A 238 -6.81 -2.64 12.36
CA ILE A 238 -6.42 -1.82 13.51
C ILE A 238 -6.18 -0.38 13.05
N PHE A 239 -5.38 -0.17 11.99
CA PHE A 239 -5.11 1.17 11.46
C PHE A 239 -6.41 1.88 11.04
N TRP A 240 -7.29 1.21 10.30
CA TRP A 240 -8.59 1.78 9.92
C TRP A 240 -9.48 2.11 11.13
N SER A 241 -9.46 1.26 12.17
CA SER A 241 -10.22 1.49 13.40
C SER A 241 -9.70 2.70 14.18
N ILE A 242 -8.38 2.87 14.28
CA ILE A 242 -7.77 4.04 14.92
C ILE A 242 -8.09 5.31 14.13
N THR A 243 -8.01 5.26 12.80
CA THR A 243 -8.42 6.38 11.92
C THR A 243 -9.87 6.77 12.20
N TRP A 244 -10.77 5.80 12.36
CA TRP A 244 -12.16 6.04 12.70
C TRP A 244 -12.36 6.70 14.06
N LEU A 245 -11.73 6.17 15.11
CA LEU A 245 -11.82 6.75 16.46
C LEU A 245 -11.32 8.19 16.47
N ARG A 246 -10.16 8.44 15.84
CA ARG A 246 -9.56 9.77 15.81
C ARG A 246 -10.38 10.77 15.00
N PHE A 247 -11.00 10.31 13.91
CA PHE A 247 -11.86 11.18 13.12
C PHE A 247 -13.14 11.54 13.88
N ARG A 248 -13.74 10.57 14.58
CA ARG A 248 -14.91 10.82 15.44
C ARG A 248 -14.61 11.87 16.51
N GLU A 249 -13.42 11.86 17.12
CA GLU A 249 -13.00 12.88 18.08
C GLU A 249 -12.89 14.30 17.48
N LYS A 250 -12.73 14.44 16.16
CA LYS A 250 -12.70 15.74 15.49
C LYS A 250 -14.08 16.25 15.06
N GLU A 251 -15.08 15.37 14.93
CA GLU A 251 -16.44 15.78 14.56
C GLU A 251 -17.24 16.32 15.74
N VAL A 252 -16.86 15.97 16.98
CA VAL A 252 -17.47 16.44 18.25
C VAL A 252 -16.85 17.76 18.67
#